data_AF-A0AA95MA05-F1
#
_entry.id   AF-A0AA95MA05-F1
#
_cell.length_a   1.000
_cell.length_b   1.000
_cell.length_c   1.000
_cell.angle_alpha   90.00
_cell.angle_beta   90.00
_cell.angle_gamma   90.00
#
_symmetry.space_group_name_H-M   'P 1'
#
loop_
_entity.id
_entity.type
_entity.pdbx_description
1 polymer ?
#
loop_
_entity_poly.entity_id
_entity_poly.type
_entity_poly.pdbx_seq_one_letter_code
_entity_poly.pdbx_strand_id
1 'polypeptide(L)'
;MNTIHYKFTDKELKTLLDSLVIIVDTREQKNQHILEYFRKKNVPFKLRTMKTGDYSAMIPANTELGLTRDLYFSAAIERKNGIDELVESIKDRSRFENELIRSTKHPFRMIVEDLQGYEKILTGNYRSKYEPKSLLGSLKTFENRYNFTTVFLDPKTSGNYILHHFLYFAREQLKGGIN
;
A
#
# COMPACT_ATOMS: atom_id res chain seq x y z
N MET A 1 -0.73 2.09 25.71
CA MET A 1 -1.97 2.65 25.12
C MET A 1 -2.06 4.08 25.59
N ASN A 2 -1.90 5.05 24.68
CA ASN A 2 -2.08 6.45 25.02
C ASN A 2 -3.57 6.77 25.00
N THR A 3 -4.13 7.13 26.15
CA THR A 3 -5.57 7.30 26.39
C THR A 3 -6.12 8.67 25.96
N ILE A 4 -5.41 9.38 25.08
CA ILE A 4 -5.77 10.73 24.62
C ILE A 4 -5.87 10.71 23.11
N HIS A 5 -7.05 11.05 22.59
CA HIS A 5 -7.31 11.12 21.15
C HIS A 5 -8.00 12.43 20.81
N TYR A 6 -7.61 13.03 19.70
CA TYR A 6 -8.33 14.16 19.11
C TYR A 6 -9.66 13.65 18.55
N LYS A 7 -10.77 14.22 19.01
CA LYS A 7 -12.09 13.94 18.47
C LYS A 7 -12.46 15.00 17.45
N PHE A 8 -12.32 14.65 16.16
CA PHE A 8 -12.76 15.52 15.07
C PHE A 8 -14.26 15.35 14.82
N THR A 9 -14.96 16.46 14.61
CA THR A 9 -16.31 16.44 14.00
C THR A 9 -16.24 15.89 12.57
N ASP A 10 -17.37 15.46 12.01
CA ASP A 10 -17.39 14.95 10.63
C ASP A 10 -16.89 15.99 9.61
N LYS A 11 -17.15 17.28 9.87
CA LYS A 11 -16.68 18.38 9.02
C LYS A 11 -15.15 18.52 9.08
N GLU A 12 -14.58 18.53 10.28
CA GLU A 12 -13.13 18.64 10.48
C GLU A 12 -12.41 17.41 9.93
N LEU A 13 -12.96 16.22 10.17
CA LEU A 13 -12.43 14.97 9.62
C LEU A 13 -12.45 15.00 8.08
N LYS A 14 -13.53 15.51 7.47
CA LYS A 14 -13.58 15.69 6.02
C LYS A 14 -12.48 16.64 5.54
N THR A 15 -12.30 17.79 6.19
CA THR A 15 -11.24 18.76 5.85
C THR A 15 -9.85 18.11 5.90
N LEU A 16 -9.56 17.32 6.93
CA LEU A 16 -8.29 16.61 7.04
C LEU A 16 -8.10 15.56 5.95
N LEU A 17 -9.13 14.75 5.69
CA LEU A 17 -9.08 13.69 4.67
C LEU A 17 -8.98 14.25 3.25
N ASP A 18 -9.62 15.38 2.95
CA ASP A 18 -9.52 16.06 1.65
C ASP A 18 -8.09 16.59 1.41
N SER A 19 -7.32 16.83 2.47
CA SER A 19 -5.92 17.27 2.39
C SER A 19 -4.90 16.13 2.29
N LEU A 20 -5.35 14.87 2.26
CA LEU A 20 -4.48 13.70 2.23
C LEU A 20 -3.54 13.73 1.01
N VAL A 21 -2.27 13.47 1.27
CA VAL A 21 -1.21 13.44 0.27
C VAL A 21 -0.67 12.03 0.17
N ILE A 22 -0.64 11.45 -1.03
CA ILE A 22 0.01 10.17 -1.29
C ILE A 22 1.53 10.36 -1.28
N ILE A 23 2.23 9.50 -0.57
CA ILE A 23 3.70 9.42 -0.62
C ILE A 23 4.06 8.31 -1.59
N VAL A 24 4.93 8.61 -2.55
CA VAL A 24 5.44 7.65 -3.54
C VAL A 24 6.94 7.48 -3.32
N ASP A 25 7.40 6.24 -3.22
CA ASP A 25 8.82 5.94 -3.07
C ASP A 25 9.59 6.42 -4.30
N THR A 26 10.72 7.08 -4.08
CA THR A 26 11.57 7.63 -5.16
C THR A 26 12.16 6.57 -6.08
N ARG A 27 12.24 5.31 -5.62
CA ARG A 27 12.78 4.19 -6.40
C ARG A 27 11.70 3.45 -7.18
N GLU A 28 10.42 3.71 -6.92
CA GLU A 28 9.34 3.10 -7.67
C GLU A 28 9.35 3.64 -9.11
N GLN A 29 9.66 2.73 -10.04
CA GLN A 29 9.75 3.03 -11.47
C GLN A 29 8.58 2.40 -12.21
N LYS A 30 8.27 2.90 -13.41
CA LYS A 30 7.18 2.38 -14.27
C LYS A 30 5.79 2.42 -13.59
N ASN A 31 5.53 3.47 -12.83
CA ASN A 31 4.23 3.77 -12.21
C ASN A 31 3.51 4.96 -12.86
N GLN A 32 3.88 5.32 -14.09
CA GLN A 32 3.38 6.52 -14.75
C GLN A 32 1.85 6.55 -14.85
N HIS A 33 1.20 5.40 -15.10
CA HIS A 33 -0.26 5.30 -15.12
C HIS A 33 -0.93 5.61 -13.76
N ILE A 34 -0.25 5.30 -12.65
CA ILE A 34 -0.70 5.67 -11.29
C ILE A 34 -0.54 7.17 -11.08
N LEU A 35 0.62 7.74 -11.45
CA LEU A 35 0.86 9.18 -11.32
C LEU A 35 -0.08 10.00 -12.21
N GLU A 36 -0.38 9.53 -13.42
CA GLU A 36 -1.38 10.12 -14.31
C GLU A 36 -2.78 10.06 -13.72
N TYR A 37 -3.17 8.95 -13.10
CA TYR A 37 -4.42 8.88 -12.36
C TYR A 37 -4.47 9.94 -11.25
N PHE A 38 -3.40 10.08 -10.45
CA PHE A 38 -3.35 11.09 -9.40
C PHE A 38 -3.48 12.51 -9.96
N ARG A 39 -2.73 12.85 -11.01
CA ARG A 39 -2.84 14.16 -11.68
C ARG A 39 -4.25 14.40 -12.23
N LYS A 40 -4.84 13.42 -12.93
CA LYS A 40 -6.19 13.52 -13.51
C LYS A 40 -7.27 13.71 -12.46
N LYS A 41 -7.09 13.14 -11.26
CA LYS A 41 -8.04 13.24 -10.14
C LYS A 41 -7.69 14.34 -9.15
N ASN A 42 -6.68 15.17 -9.44
CA ASN A 42 -6.15 16.20 -8.54
C ASN A 42 -5.80 15.65 -7.15
N VAL A 43 -5.30 14.41 -7.08
CA VAL A 43 -4.80 13.79 -5.86
C VAL A 43 -3.40 14.33 -5.58
N PRO A 44 -3.18 15.01 -4.46
CA PRO A 44 -1.85 15.46 -4.09
C PRO A 44 -0.93 14.26 -3.86
N PHE A 45 0.29 14.30 -4.39
CA PHE A 45 1.32 13.33 -4.07
C PHE A 45 2.70 13.97 -3.96
N LYS A 46 3.59 13.32 -3.19
CA LYS A 46 5.00 13.72 -3.03
C LYS A 46 5.91 12.52 -3.23
N LEU A 47 7.07 12.75 -3.85
CA LEU A 47 8.13 11.75 -3.93
C LEU A 47 8.98 11.80 -2.66
N ARG A 48 9.20 10.66 -2.02
CA ARG A 48 10.06 10.54 -0.83
C ARG A 48 10.61 9.13 -0.73
N THR A 49 11.90 8.98 -0.42
CA THR A 49 12.46 7.65 -0.14
C THR A 49 11.86 7.06 1.13
N MET A 50 11.36 5.84 1.04
CA MET A 50 10.74 5.06 2.11
C MET A 50 11.63 3.87 2.47
N LYS A 51 11.51 3.34 3.70
CA LYS A 51 12.26 2.13 4.10
C LYS A 51 11.56 0.84 3.68
N THR A 52 10.24 0.90 3.49
CA THR A 52 9.36 -0.23 3.22
C THR A 52 8.19 0.24 2.35
N GLY A 53 7.84 -0.52 1.32
CA GLY A 53 6.73 -0.22 0.41
C GLY A 53 7.03 0.89 -0.60
N ASP A 54 6.19 0.93 -1.63
CA ASP A 54 6.27 1.88 -2.74
C ASP A 54 5.31 3.06 -2.57
N TYR A 55 4.25 2.89 -1.79
CA TYR A 55 3.27 3.93 -1.51
C TYR A 55 2.91 4.00 -0.03
N SER A 56 2.67 5.21 0.45
CA SER A 56 2.11 5.52 1.76
C SER A 56 1.25 6.79 1.66
N ALA A 57 0.86 7.39 2.79
CA ALA A 57 0.15 8.65 2.81
C ALA A 57 0.51 9.51 4.02
N MET A 58 0.18 10.79 3.93
CA MET A 58 0.25 11.72 5.05
C MET A 58 -0.92 12.70 5.02
N ILE A 59 -1.16 13.37 6.14
CA ILE A 59 -1.99 14.57 6.23
C ILE A 59 -1.06 15.73 6.62
N PRO A 60 -1.04 16.84 5.87
CA PRO A 60 -0.22 18.00 6.22
C PRO A 60 -0.65 18.61 7.55
N ALA A 61 0.25 19.35 8.19
CA ALA A 61 -0.09 20.15 9.37
C ALA A 61 -1.32 21.05 9.08
N ASN A 62 -2.22 21.14 10.07
CA ASN A 62 -3.38 22.01 10.07
C ASN A 62 -3.58 22.56 11.49
N THR A 63 -3.00 23.74 11.75
CA THR A 63 -2.99 24.35 13.08
C THR A 63 -4.38 24.77 13.55
N GLU A 64 -5.30 25.10 12.64
CA GLU A 64 -6.70 25.40 12.97
C GLU A 64 -7.42 24.19 13.58
N LEU A 65 -7.03 22.98 13.17
CA LEU A 65 -7.55 21.71 13.69
C LEU A 65 -6.61 21.04 14.71
N GLY A 66 -5.64 21.79 15.26
CA GLY A 66 -4.72 21.31 16.29
C GLY A 66 -3.59 20.39 15.80
N LEU A 67 -3.43 20.20 14.48
CA LEU A 67 -2.32 19.45 13.91
C LEU A 67 -1.13 20.37 13.64
N THR A 68 -0.17 20.39 14.57
CA THR A 68 1.02 21.27 14.48
C THR A 68 2.12 20.74 13.57
N ARG A 69 2.02 19.49 13.11
CA ARG A 69 3.01 18.83 12.23
C ARG A 69 2.30 17.92 11.24
N ASP A 70 3.00 17.61 10.15
CA ASP A 70 2.57 16.59 9.20
C ASP A 70 2.41 15.23 9.91
N LEU A 71 1.26 14.59 9.70
CA LEU A 71 0.96 13.25 10.17
C LEU A 71 1.29 12.25 9.06
N TYR A 72 2.39 11.52 9.20
CA TYR A 72 2.72 10.42 8.31
C TYR A 72 2.06 9.13 8.82
N PHE A 73 1.35 8.43 7.93
CA PHE A 73 0.74 7.16 8.29
C PHE A 73 1.77 6.04 8.23
N SER A 74 1.87 5.28 9.32
CA SER A 74 2.67 4.06 9.35
C SER A 74 1.88 2.90 8.72
N ALA A 75 1.63 3.01 7.41
CA ALA A 75 1.01 2.00 6.56
C ALA A 75 1.63 2.07 5.17
N ALA A 76 1.74 0.93 4.49
CA ALA A 76 2.43 0.86 3.20
C ALA A 76 1.76 -0.11 2.21
N ILE A 77 1.85 0.24 0.93
CA ILE A 77 1.54 -0.64 -0.20
C ILE A 77 2.84 -0.95 -0.93
N GLU A 78 3.09 -2.23 -1.17
CA GLU A 78 4.10 -2.73 -2.11
C GLU A 78 3.43 -3.06 -3.43
N ARG A 79 4.02 -2.65 -4.55
CA ARG A 79 3.53 -2.95 -5.90
C ARG A 79 4.47 -3.93 -6.59
N LYS A 80 3.86 -4.88 -7.29
CA LYS A 80 4.50 -5.72 -8.31
C LYS A 80 3.81 -5.47 -9.63
N ASN A 81 4.58 -5.29 -10.69
CA ASN A 81 4.06 -4.94 -12.02
C ASN A 81 3.35 -6.11 -12.73
N GLY A 82 3.35 -7.31 -12.15
CA GLY A 82 2.66 -8.47 -12.67
C GLY A 82 3.06 -9.76 -11.96
N ILE A 83 2.50 -10.89 -12.41
CA ILE A 83 2.74 -12.18 -11.77
C ILE A 83 4.22 -12.60 -11.82
N ASP A 84 4.91 -12.35 -12.93
CA ASP A 84 6.31 -12.75 -13.09
C ASP A 84 7.22 -12.14 -12.02
N GLU A 85 7.01 -10.86 -11.67
CA GLU A 85 7.77 -10.18 -10.62
C GLU A 85 7.48 -10.74 -9.22
N LEU A 86 6.22 -11.12 -8.97
CA LEU A 86 5.85 -11.81 -7.73
C LEU A 86 6.56 -13.16 -7.62
N VAL A 87 6.58 -13.96 -8.70
CA VAL A 87 7.23 -15.28 -8.70
C VAL A 87 8.74 -15.14 -8.46
N GLU A 88 9.40 -14.18 -9.10
CA GLU A 88 10.82 -13.93 -8.87
C GLU A 88 11.10 -13.45 -7.44
N SER A 89 10.22 -12.63 -6.85
CA SER A 89 10.34 -12.24 -5.44
C SER A 89 10.20 -13.44 -4.50
N ILE A 90 9.25 -14.34 -4.76
CA ILE A 90 9.06 -15.56 -3.95
C ILE A 90 10.23 -16.55 -4.10
N LYS A 91 10.89 -16.59 -5.25
CA LYS A 91 12.11 -17.39 -5.46
C LYS A 91 13.28 -16.87 -4.64
N ASP A 92 13.45 -15.55 -4.59
CA ASP A 92 14.43 -14.88 -3.74
C ASP A 92 13.93 -14.75 -2.30
N ARG A 93 13.70 -15.91 -1.65
CA ARG A 93 13.01 -16.01 -0.36
C ARG A 93 13.64 -15.12 0.71
N SER A 94 14.96 -15.12 0.84
CA SER A 94 15.64 -14.36 1.89
C SER A 94 15.49 -12.85 1.71
N ARG A 95 15.61 -12.33 0.48
CA ARG A 95 15.39 -10.91 0.21
C ARG A 95 13.93 -10.52 0.47
N PHE A 96 13.00 -11.32 -0.01
CA PHE A 96 11.57 -11.04 0.14
C PHE A 96 11.11 -11.13 1.61
N GLU A 97 11.55 -12.14 2.36
CA GLU A 97 11.27 -12.22 3.80
C GLU A 97 11.83 -11.01 4.56
N ASN A 98 13.01 -10.51 4.20
CA ASN A 98 13.57 -9.29 4.81
C ASN A 98 12.71 -8.04 4.53
N GLU A 99 12.13 -7.92 3.34
CA GLU A 99 11.17 -6.86 3.00
C GLU A 99 9.90 -6.97 3.85
N LEU A 100 9.35 -8.17 3.98
CA LEU A 100 8.14 -8.44 4.77
C LEU A 100 8.37 -8.26 6.28
N ILE A 101 9.53 -8.63 6.81
CA ILE A 101 9.87 -8.37 8.23
C ILE A 101 9.80 -6.87 8.54
N ARG A 102 10.27 -6.02 7.62
CA ARG A 102 10.19 -4.56 7.79
C ARG A 102 8.76 -4.02 7.70
N SER A 103 7.83 -4.77 7.09
CA SER A 103 6.43 -4.37 6.99
C SER A 103 5.59 -4.80 8.19
N THR A 104 5.97 -5.84 8.93
CA THR A 104 5.18 -6.40 10.05
C THR A 104 4.79 -5.41 11.15
N LYS A 105 5.52 -4.30 11.29
CA LYS A 105 5.23 -3.27 12.31
C LYS A 105 4.01 -2.43 11.98
N HIS A 106 3.52 -2.50 10.74
CA HIS A 106 2.60 -1.54 10.15
C HIS A 106 1.59 -2.25 9.23
N PRO A 107 0.36 -1.75 9.09
CA PRO A 107 -0.57 -2.23 8.07
C PRO A 107 0.08 -2.24 6.69
N PHE A 108 0.11 -3.41 6.05
CA PHE A 108 0.81 -3.64 4.78
C PHE A 108 -0.09 -4.36 3.79
N ARG A 109 0.03 -3.98 2.52
CA ARG A 109 -0.73 -4.57 1.41
C ARG A 109 0.19 -4.75 0.22
N MET A 110 0.06 -5.88 -0.48
CA MET A 110 0.74 -6.08 -1.76
C MET A 110 -0.27 -6.01 -2.90
N ILE A 111 0.04 -5.20 -3.91
CA ILE A 111 -0.69 -5.13 -5.17
C ILE A 111 0.14 -5.83 -6.23
N VAL A 112 -0.51 -6.67 -7.04
CA VAL A 112 0.07 -7.26 -8.24
C VAL A 112 -0.77 -6.79 -9.42
N GLU A 113 -0.17 -6.06 -10.35
CA GLU A 113 -0.85 -5.51 -11.53
C GLU A 113 -1.06 -6.55 -12.64
N ASP A 114 -1.73 -7.64 -12.27
CA ASP A 114 -2.18 -8.67 -13.18
C ASP A 114 -3.59 -9.10 -12.79
N LEU A 115 -4.61 -8.64 -13.52
CA LEU A 115 -6.01 -8.92 -13.21
C LEU A 115 -6.31 -10.43 -13.14
N GLN A 116 -5.62 -11.23 -13.95
CA GLN A 116 -5.72 -12.68 -13.98
C GLN A 116 -4.64 -13.35 -13.13
N GLY A 117 -3.90 -12.62 -12.30
CA GLY A 117 -2.72 -13.13 -11.61
C GLY A 117 -3.00 -14.34 -10.72
N TYR A 118 -4.15 -14.39 -10.04
CA TYR A 118 -4.55 -15.57 -9.27
C TYR A 118 -4.80 -16.79 -10.18
N GLU A 119 -5.54 -16.62 -11.29
CA GLU A 119 -5.77 -17.68 -12.27
C GLU A 119 -4.45 -18.16 -12.90
N LYS A 120 -3.53 -17.24 -13.19
CA LYS A 120 -2.19 -17.56 -13.71
C LYS A 120 -1.36 -18.36 -12.72
N ILE A 121 -1.46 -18.07 -11.42
CA ILE A 121 -0.84 -18.90 -10.37
C ILE A 121 -1.35 -20.35 -10.46
N LEU A 122 -2.67 -20.53 -10.54
CA LEU A 122 -3.28 -21.87 -10.57
C LEU A 122 -2.92 -22.66 -11.83
N THR A 123 -2.83 -21.98 -12.97
CA THR A 123 -2.60 -22.59 -14.28
C THR A 123 -1.11 -22.70 -14.65
N GLY A 124 -0.22 -22.10 -13.87
CA GLY A 124 1.22 -22.05 -14.20
C GLY A 124 1.55 -21.07 -15.33
N ASN A 125 0.67 -20.12 -15.63
CA ASN A 125 0.81 -19.18 -16.75
C ASN A 125 1.70 -17.97 -16.38
N TYR A 126 2.98 -18.24 -16.18
CA TYR A 126 4.05 -17.28 -15.93
C TYR A 126 5.39 -17.83 -16.46
N ARG A 127 6.40 -16.99 -16.63
CA ARG A 127 7.67 -17.36 -17.29
C ARG A 127 8.48 -18.40 -16.52
N SER A 128 8.43 -18.30 -15.20
CA SER A 128 9.15 -19.20 -14.30
C SER A 128 8.55 -20.61 -14.33
N LYS A 129 9.39 -21.65 -14.18
CA LYS A 129 8.93 -23.04 -13.99
C LYS A 129 8.59 -23.37 -12.54
N TYR A 130 8.35 -22.36 -11.70
CA TYR A 130 7.94 -22.57 -10.32
C TYR A 130 6.63 -23.35 -10.29
N GLU A 131 6.58 -24.43 -9.54
CA GLU A 131 5.40 -25.29 -9.53
C GLU A 131 4.18 -24.56 -8.93
N PRO A 132 3.00 -24.54 -9.60
CA PRO A 132 1.81 -23.79 -9.19
C PRO A 132 1.39 -23.95 -7.73
N LYS A 133 1.29 -25.19 -7.24
CA LYS A 133 0.87 -25.48 -5.86
C LYS A 133 1.89 -24.95 -4.85
N SER A 134 3.18 -25.05 -5.16
CA SER A 134 4.27 -24.54 -4.35
C SER A 134 4.29 -23.01 -4.32
N LEU A 135 4.00 -22.35 -5.45
CA LEU A 135 3.93 -20.89 -5.55
C LEU A 135 2.77 -20.36 -4.69
N LEU A 136 1.58 -20.94 -4.86
CA LEU A 136 0.40 -20.60 -4.07
C LEU A 136 0.64 -20.85 -2.58
N GLY A 137 1.21 -22.00 -2.23
CA GLY A 137 1.55 -22.35 -0.84
C GLY A 137 2.52 -21.36 -0.21
N SER A 138 3.54 -20.92 -0.96
CA SER A 138 4.50 -19.91 -0.50
C SER A 138 3.82 -18.56 -0.29
N LEU A 139 3.02 -18.09 -1.25
CA LEU A 139 2.28 -16.83 -1.13
C LEU A 139 1.37 -16.83 0.10
N LYS A 140 0.57 -17.88 0.29
CA LYS A 140 -0.36 -18.00 1.44
C LYS A 140 0.36 -18.15 2.78
N THR A 141 1.53 -18.79 2.78
CA THR A 141 2.38 -18.85 3.98
C THR A 141 2.88 -17.45 4.34
N PHE A 142 3.34 -16.66 3.37
CA PHE A 142 3.82 -15.30 3.61
C PHE A 142 2.71 -14.35 4.05
N GLU A 143 1.54 -14.39 3.41
CA GLU A 143 0.38 -13.58 3.81
C GLU A 143 0.02 -13.80 5.28
N ASN A 144 -0.06 -15.06 5.72
CA ASN A 144 -0.36 -15.39 7.12
C ASN A 144 0.78 -15.01 8.07
N ARG A 145 2.03 -15.36 7.72
CA ARG A 145 3.19 -15.16 8.61
C ARG A 145 3.48 -13.68 8.85
N TYR A 146 3.31 -12.84 7.83
CA TYR A 146 3.68 -11.42 7.88
C TYR A 146 2.45 -10.48 7.90
N ASN A 147 1.25 -11.05 8.07
CA ASN A 147 -0.01 -10.33 8.23
C ASN A 147 -0.27 -9.30 7.11
N PHE A 148 -0.23 -9.76 5.87
CA PHE A 148 -0.61 -8.96 4.71
C PHE A 148 -1.47 -9.77 3.77
N THR A 149 -2.04 -9.07 2.79
CA THR A 149 -2.86 -9.68 1.74
C THR A 149 -2.41 -9.19 0.38
N THR A 150 -2.59 -10.03 -0.63
CA THR A 150 -2.27 -9.74 -2.01
C THR A 150 -3.54 -9.44 -2.78
N VAL A 151 -3.53 -8.39 -3.58
CA VAL A 151 -4.64 -8.03 -4.46
C VAL A 151 -4.16 -7.97 -5.89
N PHE A 152 -4.87 -8.67 -6.76
CA PHE A 152 -4.63 -8.72 -8.19
C PHE A 152 -5.51 -7.68 -8.87
N LEU A 153 -4.89 -6.73 -9.56
CA LEU A 153 -5.57 -5.58 -10.17
C LEU A 153 -5.19 -5.42 -11.64
N ASP A 154 -6.12 -4.86 -12.41
CA ASP A 154 -5.76 -4.24 -13.69
C ASP A 154 -4.91 -2.98 -13.38
N PRO A 155 -3.75 -2.76 -14.03
CA PRO A 155 -2.93 -1.56 -13.82
C PRO A 155 -3.74 -0.26 -13.81
N LYS A 156 -4.77 -0.14 -14.66
CA LYS A 156 -5.59 1.07 -14.78
C LYS A 156 -6.38 1.42 -13.50
N THR A 157 -6.57 0.47 -12.58
CA THR A 157 -7.30 0.67 -11.32
C THR A 157 -6.40 0.89 -10.12
N SER A 158 -5.08 0.66 -10.23
CA SER A 158 -4.13 0.76 -9.12
C SER A 158 -4.12 2.13 -8.46
N GLY A 159 -4.13 3.22 -9.24
CA GLY A 159 -4.16 4.57 -8.68
C GLY A 159 -5.42 4.84 -7.84
N ASN A 160 -6.57 4.32 -8.27
CA ASN A 160 -7.81 4.42 -7.50
C ASN A 160 -7.73 3.61 -6.21
N TYR A 161 -7.23 2.37 -6.29
CA TYR A 161 -7.08 1.49 -5.13
C TYR A 161 -6.14 2.11 -4.09
N ILE A 162 -4.96 2.60 -4.50
CA ILE A 162 -3.97 3.22 -3.60
C ILE A 162 -4.58 4.41 -2.86
N LEU A 163 -5.25 5.31 -3.58
CA LEU A 163 -5.92 6.47 -2.97
C LEU A 163 -6.95 6.04 -1.92
N HIS A 164 -7.89 5.18 -2.28
CA HIS A 164 -8.99 4.83 -1.38
C HIS A 164 -8.52 3.96 -0.22
N HIS A 165 -7.51 3.10 -0.43
CA HIS A 165 -6.88 2.35 0.63
C HIS A 165 -6.36 3.28 1.73
N PHE A 166 -5.57 4.29 1.37
CA PHE A 166 -5.04 5.23 2.35
C PHE A 166 -6.07 6.22 2.88
N LEU A 167 -7.04 6.65 2.06
CA LEU A 167 -8.12 7.53 2.50
C LEU A 167 -8.96 6.89 3.61
N TYR A 168 -9.39 5.65 3.42
CA TYR A 168 -10.18 4.94 4.43
C TYR A 168 -9.32 4.48 5.60
N PHE A 169 -8.05 4.14 5.38
CA PHE A 169 -7.12 3.90 6.47
C PHE A 169 -6.99 5.14 7.37
N ALA A 170 -6.71 6.31 6.79
CA ALA A 170 -6.61 7.58 7.51
C ALA A 170 -7.90 7.91 8.28
N ARG A 171 -9.07 7.68 7.65
CA ARG A 171 -10.37 7.89 8.28
C ARG A 171 -10.53 7.05 9.55
N GLU A 172 -10.20 5.76 9.49
CA GLU A 172 -10.33 4.87 10.65
C GLU A 172 -9.33 5.26 11.76
N GLN A 173 -8.10 5.65 11.43
CA GLN A 173 -7.13 6.12 12.42
C GLN A 173 -7.58 7.42 13.13
N LEU A 174 -8.15 8.36 12.38
CA LEU A 174 -8.62 9.63 12.93
C LEU A 174 -9.97 9.50 13.69
N LYS A 175 -10.78 8.48 13.38
CA LYS A 175 -12.03 8.18 14.10
C LYS A 175 -11.82 7.35 15.36
N GLY A 176 -11.00 6.31 15.26
CA GLY A 176 -10.78 5.32 16.33
C GLY A 176 -9.88 5.80 17.46
N GLY A 177 -9.26 6.97 17.30
CA GLY A 177 -8.14 7.38 18.13
C GLY A 177 -6.84 6.68 17.71
N ILE A 178 -5.72 7.36 17.91
CA ILE A 178 -4.39 6.80 17.64
C ILE A 178 -4.10 5.71 18.69
N ASN A 179 -4.25 4.44 18.32
CA ASN A 179 -3.97 3.29 19.20
C ASN A 179 -2.47 3.15 19.51
#